data_AF-U3L0Z2-F1
#
_entry.id   AF-U3L0Z2-F1
#
_cell.length_a   1.000
_cell.length_b   1.000
_cell.length_c   1.000
_cell.angle_alpha   90.00
_cell.angle_beta   90.00
_cell.angle_gamma   90.00
#
_symmetry.space_group_name_H-M   'P 1'
#
loop_
_entity.id
_entity.type
_entity.pdbx_description
1 polymer ?
#
loop_
_entity_poly.entity_id
_entity_poly.type
_entity_poly.pdbx_seq_one_letter_code
_entity_poly.pdbx_strand_id
1 'polypeptide(L)'
;SKNVTAYTPFATPITDSKSDLVSLAQLDSSYQISDQTIHNTNLFVLFKSTQVKLTYSSSGSNNISFDSTNNKPSYVVEFTNSTNIGIKWSVVKKYKLDVPSVSTTMNQVLKNLILEQPLTKYTLNSSLAKEKGKTQKEVHLGSGQATQWQSMRDQHDLNNNPSPNASTGFKLDKGNAYRKLSESWPIYQPIDGTKQGKGKDSSGWSSTEENTAASDAPSVTAGGTSDQSNKFTKYLNTKQALESIGILFDDQTPRNVITQLYYASTSKLAVTNNHIVVMGNSFLPSMWYWVVERSAQENASNKPTWFANTNLDWGEDKQKQFVENQLGYKETTSTNSHNFHSKSFTQPAYLISGIDSVNDQIIFSGFKAGSVGYDSSSSSSSTKDQALAWSTTTSLDSKTGYRDLVTNDTGLNGPINGSFSIQDTFSFVVPYSGNHTNNGTTGTIKTAYPVKKDQKSTVKINSLINATPLNSYGDEGIGVFDALGLNYNFKSNQE
;
A
#
# COMPACT_ATOMS: atom_id res chain seq x y z
N SER A 1 -7.59 -17.04 -21.53
CA SER A 1 -8.06 -15.71 -21.13
C SER A 1 -9.49 -15.38 -21.58
N LYS A 2 -10.07 -16.03 -22.61
CA LYS A 2 -11.44 -15.70 -23.10
C LYS A 2 -12.41 -16.87 -23.21
N ASN A 3 -11.88 -18.08 -23.43
CA ASN A 3 -12.68 -19.27 -23.69
C ASN A 3 -12.88 -20.09 -22.40
N VAL A 4 -14.09 -20.60 -22.20
CA VAL A 4 -14.45 -21.54 -21.12
C VAL A 4 -15.06 -22.79 -21.74
N THR A 5 -14.62 -23.97 -21.31
CA THR A 5 -15.10 -25.28 -21.80
C THR A 5 -15.65 -26.08 -20.62
N ALA A 6 -16.84 -26.65 -20.75
CA ALA A 6 -17.43 -27.50 -19.72
C ALA A 6 -16.94 -28.95 -19.86
N TYR A 7 -16.68 -29.59 -18.72
CA TYR A 7 -16.25 -30.99 -18.65
C TYR A 7 -17.23 -31.82 -17.84
N THR A 8 -17.38 -33.08 -18.22
CA THR A 8 -18.11 -34.07 -17.42
C THR A 8 -17.26 -34.52 -16.22
N PRO A 9 -17.86 -35.18 -15.21
CA PRO A 9 -17.12 -35.85 -14.14
C PRO A 9 -16.10 -36.90 -14.63
N PHE A 10 -16.17 -37.31 -15.90
CA PHE A 10 -15.25 -38.26 -16.54
C PHE A 10 -14.07 -37.59 -17.25
N ALA A 11 -13.83 -36.29 -16.98
CA ALA A 11 -12.77 -35.50 -17.61
C ALA A 11 -12.87 -35.43 -19.14
N THR A 12 -14.07 -35.60 -19.69
CA THR A 12 -14.34 -35.43 -21.13
C THR A 12 -15.02 -34.09 -21.40
N PRO A 13 -14.59 -33.33 -22.42
CA PRO A 13 -15.24 -32.07 -22.77
C PRO A 13 -16.63 -32.34 -23.34
N ILE A 14 -17.63 -31.57 -22.91
CA ILE A 14 -18.96 -31.61 -23.51
C ILE A 14 -18.85 -31.02 -24.92
N THR A 15 -19.34 -31.75 -25.93
CA THR A 15 -19.35 -31.33 -27.34
C THR A 15 -19.95 -29.92 -27.47
N ASP A 16 -19.27 -29.06 -28.24
CA ASP A 16 -19.64 -27.67 -28.50
C ASP A 16 -19.79 -26.74 -27.28
N SER A 17 -19.29 -27.15 -26.10
CA SER A 17 -19.37 -26.31 -24.89
C SER A 17 -18.33 -25.19 -24.82
N LYS A 18 -17.27 -25.24 -25.63
CA LYS A 18 -16.21 -24.22 -25.65
C LYS A 18 -16.78 -22.89 -26.15
N SER A 19 -16.85 -21.92 -25.25
CA SER A 19 -17.48 -20.62 -25.51
C SER A 19 -16.52 -19.46 -25.27
N ASP A 20 -16.41 -18.54 -26.23
CA ASP A 20 -15.71 -17.27 -26.03
C ASP A 20 -16.63 -16.28 -25.30
N LEU A 21 -16.44 -16.16 -23.98
CA LEU A 21 -17.30 -15.34 -23.13
C LEU A 21 -17.07 -13.84 -23.33
N VAL A 22 -15.90 -13.42 -23.85
CA VAL A 22 -15.62 -12.01 -24.18
C VAL A 22 -16.47 -11.60 -25.39
N SER A 23 -16.50 -12.45 -26.42
CA SER A 23 -17.35 -12.22 -27.60
C SER A 23 -18.84 -12.25 -27.23
N LEU A 24 -19.28 -13.23 -26.43
CA LEU A 24 -20.67 -13.32 -25.94
C LEU A 24 -21.07 -12.11 -25.11
N ALA A 25 -20.17 -11.57 -24.28
CA ALA A 25 -20.38 -10.34 -23.51
C ALA A 25 -20.41 -9.06 -24.36
N GLN A 26 -20.23 -9.15 -25.69
CA GLN A 26 -20.08 -8.02 -26.60
C GLN A 26 -18.98 -7.06 -26.12
N LEU A 27 -17.81 -7.64 -25.80
CA LEU A 27 -16.60 -6.91 -25.45
C LEU A 27 -15.55 -7.12 -26.55
N ASP A 28 -14.75 -6.10 -26.83
CA ASP A 28 -13.73 -6.18 -27.86
C ASP A 28 -12.54 -7.06 -27.43
N SER A 29 -11.61 -7.30 -28.37
CA SER A 29 -10.52 -8.24 -28.18
C SER A 29 -9.51 -7.87 -27.09
N SER A 30 -9.51 -6.64 -26.58
CA SER A 30 -8.63 -6.21 -25.48
C SER A 30 -9.05 -6.77 -24.12
N TYR A 31 -10.29 -7.24 -23.98
CA TYR A 31 -10.80 -7.78 -22.74
C TYR A 31 -10.39 -9.24 -22.51
N GLN A 32 -10.22 -9.58 -21.25
CA GLN A 32 -9.99 -10.93 -20.78
C GLN A 32 -10.76 -11.21 -19.49
N ILE A 33 -11.06 -12.48 -19.27
CA ILE A 33 -11.60 -13.01 -18.02
C ILE A 33 -10.54 -12.81 -16.93
N SER A 34 -10.93 -12.10 -15.87
CA SER A 34 -10.14 -11.83 -14.67
C SER A 34 -10.45 -12.85 -13.57
N ASP A 35 -11.74 -13.15 -13.39
CA ASP A 35 -12.26 -14.07 -12.38
C ASP A 35 -13.65 -14.59 -12.79
N GLN A 36 -14.09 -15.70 -12.21
CA GLN A 36 -15.41 -16.29 -12.48
C GLN A 36 -15.95 -17.08 -11.27
N THR A 37 -17.26 -17.01 -11.04
CA THR A 37 -17.93 -17.77 -9.96
C THR A 37 -19.34 -18.20 -10.37
N ILE A 38 -19.89 -19.22 -9.71
CA ILE A 38 -21.24 -19.74 -9.94
C ILE A 38 -22.16 -19.31 -8.79
N HIS A 39 -23.29 -18.72 -9.12
CA HIS A 39 -24.30 -18.33 -8.13
C HIS A 39 -25.71 -18.51 -8.73
N ASN A 40 -26.62 -19.15 -7.99
CA ASN A 40 -27.97 -19.50 -8.44
C ASN A 40 -27.97 -20.14 -9.84
N THR A 41 -27.07 -21.11 -10.06
CA THR A 41 -26.84 -21.83 -11.33
C THR A 41 -26.31 -21.01 -12.51
N ASN A 42 -26.25 -19.69 -12.39
CA ASN A 42 -25.68 -18.80 -13.40
C ASN A 42 -24.18 -18.60 -13.16
N LEU A 43 -23.47 -18.33 -14.25
CA LEU A 43 -22.05 -18.01 -14.26
C LEU A 43 -21.85 -16.50 -14.25
N PHE A 44 -21.16 -15.98 -13.24
CA PHE A 44 -20.75 -14.58 -13.16
C PHE A 44 -19.27 -14.47 -13.53
N VAL A 45 -18.94 -13.57 -14.45
CA VAL A 45 -17.58 -13.41 -14.96
C VAL A 45 -17.17 -11.95 -14.91
N LEU A 46 -15.99 -11.70 -14.35
CA LEU A 46 -15.35 -10.39 -14.31
C LEU A 46 -14.40 -10.26 -15.50
N PHE A 47 -14.55 -9.19 -16.28
CA PHE A 47 -13.71 -8.86 -17.42
C PHE A 47 -12.97 -7.55 -17.20
N LYS A 48 -11.71 -7.50 -17.63
CA LYS A 48 -10.88 -6.29 -17.66
C LYS A 48 -10.10 -6.17 -18.97
N SER A 49 -9.87 -4.93 -19.42
CA SER A 49 -9.20 -4.65 -20.70
C SER A 49 -7.72 -4.31 -20.50
N THR A 50 -6.85 -4.89 -21.34
CA THR A 50 -5.43 -4.53 -21.40
C THR A 50 -5.18 -3.14 -22.02
N GLN A 51 -6.20 -2.51 -22.62
CA GLN A 51 -6.13 -1.19 -23.23
C GLN A 51 -6.65 -0.06 -22.33
N VAL A 52 -7.11 -0.36 -21.12
CA VAL A 52 -7.64 0.67 -20.21
C VAL A 52 -6.59 1.75 -19.90
N LYS A 53 -6.99 3.02 -20.01
CA LYS A 53 -6.16 4.16 -19.60
C LYS A 53 -6.98 5.12 -18.75
N LEU A 54 -6.43 5.53 -17.63
CA LEU A 54 -7.00 6.53 -16.73
C LEU A 54 -6.09 7.75 -16.64
N THR A 55 -6.67 8.87 -16.28
CA THR A 55 -5.96 10.10 -15.93
C THR A 55 -6.30 10.51 -14.50
N TYR A 56 -5.37 11.23 -13.88
CA TYR A 56 -5.59 11.95 -12.63
C TYR A 56 -5.24 13.42 -12.83
N SER A 57 -6.21 14.31 -12.59
CA SER A 57 -6.03 15.76 -12.61
C SER A 57 -6.26 16.32 -11.21
N SER A 58 -5.25 16.99 -10.65
CA SER A 58 -5.34 17.57 -9.31
C SER A 58 -6.27 18.79 -9.21
N SER A 59 -6.66 19.37 -10.35
CA SER A 59 -7.55 20.54 -10.45
C SER A 59 -8.91 20.17 -11.04
N GLY A 60 -9.95 20.92 -10.67
CA GLY A 60 -11.31 20.73 -11.18
C GLY A 60 -12.09 19.63 -10.45
N SER A 61 -13.22 19.25 -11.03
CA SER A 61 -14.08 18.15 -10.59
C SER A 61 -13.87 16.93 -11.48
N ASN A 62 -14.22 15.72 -11.02
CA ASN A 62 -13.95 14.45 -11.71
C ASN A 62 -12.45 14.18 -11.91
N ASN A 63 -11.71 14.24 -10.79
CA ASN A 63 -10.25 14.17 -10.80
C ASN A 63 -9.69 12.87 -11.37
N ILE A 64 -10.42 11.75 -11.24
CA ILE A 64 -10.07 10.46 -11.84
C ILE A 64 -11.07 10.17 -12.96
N SER A 65 -10.57 9.92 -14.17
CA SER A 65 -11.41 9.66 -15.35
C SER A 65 -10.72 8.72 -16.32
N PHE A 66 -11.51 8.01 -17.12
CA PHE A 66 -10.97 7.30 -18.28
C PHE A 66 -10.45 8.30 -19.32
N ASP A 67 -9.33 7.97 -19.95
CA ASP A 67 -8.93 8.63 -21.20
C ASP A 67 -10.03 8.40 -22.24
N SER A 68 -10.54 9.48 -22.83
CA SER A 68 -11.65 9.45 -23.79
C SER A 68 -11.35 8.55 -24.99
N THR A 69 -10.08 8.45 -25.37
CA THR A 69 -9.62 7.63 -26.51
C THR A 69 -9.65 6.13 -26.18
N ASN A 70 -9.44 5.77 -24.91
CA ASN A 70 -9.28 4.39 -24.44
C ASN A 70 -10.19 4.10 -23.23
N ASN A 71 -11.46 4.48 -23.36
CA ASN A 71 -12.48 4.26 -22.34
C ASN A 71 -12.92 2.79 -22.30
N LYS A 72 -12.15 1.98 -21.57
CA LYS A 72 -12.33 0.53 -21.45
C LYS A 72 -12.56 0.12 -19.97
N PRO A 73 -13.72 0.43 -19.38
CA PRO A 73 -14.03 0.05 -18.01
C PRO A 73 -14.13 -1.47 -17.89
N SER A 74 -13.82 -2.03 -16.71
CA SER A 74 -14.09 -3.42 -16.38
C SER A 74 -15.60 -3.68 -16.26
N TYR A 75 -16.01 -4.94 -16.48
CA TYR A 75 -17.41 -5.36 -16.42
C TYR A 75 -17.56 -6.65 -15.61
N VAL A 76 -18.69 -6.79 -14.91
CA VAL A 76 -19.19 -8.11 -14.48
C VAL A 76 -20.38 -8.49 -15.35
N VAL A 77 -20.42 -9.73 -15.82
CA VAL A 77 -21.50 -10.24 -16.67
C VAL A 77 -22.07 -11.52 -16.09
N GLU A 78 -23.39 -11.60 -15.99
CA GLU A 78 -24.13 -12.79 -15.63
C GLU A 78 -24.50 -13.56 -16.90
N PHE A 79 -24.17 -14.85 -16.94
CA PHE A 79 -24.50 -15.77 -18.02
C PHE A 79 -25.38 -16.91 -17.50
N THR A 80 -26.33 -17.34 -18.30
CA THR A 80 -27.17 -18.50 -18.03
C THR A 80 -27.03 -19.55 -19.13
N ASN A 81 -27.22 -20.82 -18.79
CA ASN A 81 -27.29 -21.88 -19.80
C ASN A 81 -28.71 -21.91 -20.39
N SER A 82 -28.82 -21.61 -21.68
CA SER A 82 -30.11 -21.51 -22.39
C SER A 82 -30.66 -22.85 -22.91
N THR A 83 -29.94 -23.96 -22.71
CA THR A 83 -30.32 -25.29 -23.22
C THR A 83 -30.40 -26.33 -22.12
N ASN A 84 -31.38 -27.24 -22.21
CA ASN A 84 -31.52 -28.40 -21.31
C ASN A 84 -30.57 -29.56 -21.68
N ILE A 85 -30.06 -29.57 -22.92
CA ILE A 85 -29.10 -30.57 -23.42
C ILE A 85 -27.88 -29.80 -23.93
N GLY A 86 -26.69 -30.15 -23.44
CA GLY A 86 -25.46 -29.43 -23.76
C GLY A 86 -25.35 -28.08 -23.05
N ILE A 87 -24.39 -27.26 -23.50
CA ILE A 87 -24.09 -25.95 -22.90
C ILE A 87 -24.19 -24.87 -23.97
N LYS A 88 -25.09 -23.91 -23.77
CA LYS A 88 -25.22 -22.71 -24.60
C LYS A 88 -25.39 -21.47 -23.73
N TRP A 89 -24.28 -20.80 -23.44
CA TRP A 89 -24.27 -19.59 -22.63
C TRP A 89 -24.99 -18.43 -23.33
N SER A 90 -25.79 -17.70 -22.56
CA SER A 90 -26.45 -16.45 -22.99
C SER A 90 -26.31 -15.39 -21.90
N VAL A 91 -26.06 -14.14 -22.29
CA VAL A 91 -25.94 -13.02 -21.36
C VAL A 91 -27.31 -12.71 -20.75
N VAL A 92 -27.34 -12.53 -19.43
CA VAL A 92 -28.52 -12.11 -18.67
C VAL A 92 -28.42 -10.62 -18.33
N LYS A 93 -27.31 -10.21 -17.70
CA LYS A 93 -27.04 -8.82 -17.31
C LYS A 93 -25.56 -8.48 -17.42
N LYS A 94 -25.26 -7.20 -17.67
CA LYS A 94 -23.91 -6.65 -17.81
C LYS A 94 -23.76 -5.37 -16.97
N TYR A 95 -22.82 -5.38 -16.04
CA TYR A 95 -22.60 -4.32 -15.07
C TYR A 95 -21.27 -3.63 -15.31
N LYS A 96 -21.28 -2.33 -15.60
CA LYS A 96 -20.06 -1.51 -15.76
C LYS A 96 -19.47 -1.13 -14.40
N LEU A 97 -18.16 -1.31 -14.22
CA LEU A 97 -17.41 -0.85 -13.05
C LEU A 97 -16.76 0.50 -13.37
N ASP A 98 -17.38 1.60 -12.92
CA ASP A 98 -16.93 2.95 -13.22
C ASP A 98 -15.86 3.44 -12.23
N VAL A 99 -15.17 4.55 -12.54
CA VAL A 99 -14.13 5.14 -11.67
C VAL A 99 -14.68 5.75 -10.38
N PRO A 100 -13.89 5.79 -9.28
CA PRO A 100 -14.32 6.38 -8.01
C PRO A 100 -14.71 7.86 -8.13
N SER A 101 -15.75 8.24 -7.39
CA SER A 101 -16.04 9.66 -7.13
C SER A 101 -14.99 10.24 -6.18
N VAL A 102 -14.55 11.48 -6.44
CA VAL A 102 -13.52 12.16 -5.64
C VAL A 102 -14.13 13.41 -5.02
N SER A 103 -14.21 13.44 -3.69
CA SER A 103 -14.62 14.65 -2.95
C SER A 103 -13.49 15.67 -2.87
N THR A 104 -13.81 16.92 -2.55
CA THR A 104 -12.82 17.97 -2.31
C THR A 104 -11.81 17.56 -1.23
N THR A 105 -12.28 16.96 -0.14
CA THR A 105 -11.44 16.47 0.97
C THR A 105 -10.51 15.33 0.54
N MET A 106 -11.02 14.38 -0.25
CA MET A 106 -10.20 13.29 -0.79
C MET A 106 -9.13 13.85 -1.75
N ASN A 107 -9.52 14.74 -2.67
CA ASN A 107 -8.61 15.32 -3.65
C ASN A 107 -7.45 16.11 -3.00
N GLN A 108 -7.68 16.75 -1.85
CA GLN A 108 -6.62 17.41 -1.08
C GLN A 108 -5.52 16.44 -0.64
N VAL A 109 -5.84 15.18 -0.35
CA VAL A 109 -4.86 14.12 -0.07
C VAL A 109 -4.27 13.60 -1.38
N LEU A 110 -5.11 13.23 -2.36
CA LEU A 110 -4.66 12.63 -3.62
C LEU A 110 -3.69 13.53 -4.41
N LYS A 111 -3.79 14.86 -4.27
CA LYS A 111 -2.92 15.84 -4.93
C LYS A 111 -1.43 15.57 -4.69
N ASN A 112 -1.09 15.13 -3.48
CA ASN A 112 0.29 14.84 -3.08
C ASN A 112 0.46 13.38 -2.62
N LEU A 113 -0.51 12.51 -2.91
CA LEU A 113 -0.38 11.09 -2.61
C LEU A 113 0.71 10.50 -3.51
N ILE A 114 1.66 9.79 -2.91
CA ILE A 114 2.71 9.04 -3.60
C ILE A 114 2.62 7.55 -3.24
N LEU A 115 2.93 6.68 -4.22
CA LEU A 115 2.82 5.24 -4.07
C LEU A 115 4.12 4.55 -4.48
N GLU A 116 4.58 3.62 -3.65
CA GLU A 116 5.77 2.80 -3.92
C GLU A 116 5.56 1.90 -5.15
N GLN A 117 6.61 1.70 -5.95
CA GLN A 117 6.58 0.73 -7.04
C GLN A 117 6.30 -0.68 -6.51
N PRO A 118 5.58 -1.52 -7.28
CA PRO A 118 5.12 -2.82 -6.79
C PRO A 118 6.27 -3.77 -6.44
N LEU A 119 6.07 -4.57 -5.40
CA LEU A 119 6.91 -5.71 -5.09
C LEU A 119 6.81 -6.73 -6.24
N THR A 120 7.93 -7.32 -6.62
CA THR A 120 8.00 -8.36 -7.66
C THR A 120 8.62 -9.62 -7.11
N LYS A 121 8.54 -10.71 -7.90
CA LYS A 121 9.22 -11.98 -7.61
C LYS A 121 10.73 -11.84 -7.35
N TYR A 122 11.36 -10.78 -7.87
CA TYR A 122 12.81 -10.57 -7.83
C TYR A 122 13.24 -9.44 -6.90
N THR A 123 12.30 -8.79 -6.22
CA THR A 123 12.63 -7.72 -5.27
C THR A 123 13.37 -8.31 -4.07
N LEU A 124 14.54 -7.76 -3.77
CA LEU A 124 15.41 -8.22 -2.68
C LEU A 124 15.06 -7.51 -1.36
N ASN A 125 15.48 -8.07 -0.24
CA ASN A 125 15.43 -7.36 1.06
C ASN A 125 16.18 -6.02 0.98
N SER A 126 17.36 -6.01 0.32
CA SER A 126 18.14 -4.80 0.09
C SER A 126 17.49 -3.84 -0.89
N SER A 127 16.66 -4.30 -1.83
CA SER A 127 15.85 -3.43 -2.69
C SER A 127 14.77 -2.68 -1.90
N LEU A 128 14.15 -3.37 -0.92
CA LEU A 128 13.14 -2.79 -0.05
C LEU A 128 13.72 -1.81 0.97
N ALA A 129 14.93 -2.10 1.47
CA ALA A 129 15.64 -1.29 2.45
C ALA A 129 15.79 0.16 1.98
N LYS A 130 15.58 1.10 2.90
CA LYS A 130 15.74 2.54 2.66
C LYS A 130 16.63 3.14 3.73
N GLU A 131 17.37 4.17 3.33
CA GLU A 131 18.30 4.85 4.25
C GLU A 131 17.53 5.35 5.49
N LYS A 132 18.06 5.02 6.68
CA LYS A 132 17.46 5.38 7.96
C LYS A 132 17.24 6.90 8.06
N GLY A 133 16.07 7.28 8.59
CA GLY A 133 15.72 8.66 8.85
C GLY A 133 16.47 9.26 10.05
N LYS A 134 16.12 10.50 10.38
CA LYS A 134 16.59 11.21 11.56
C LYS A 134 16.17 10.49 12.84
N THR A 135 16.97 10.65 13.89
CA THR A 135 16.60 10.23 15.24
C THR A 135 15.63 11.23 15.89
N GLN A 136 14.88 10.79 16.90
CA GLN A 136 13.90 11.62 17.60
C GLN A 136 14.51 12.91 18.17
N LYS A 137 15.72 12.84 18.74
CA LYS A 137 16.45 14.01 19.24
C LYS A 137 16.85 14.98 18.12
N GLU A 138 17.27 14.48 16.96
CA GLU A 138 17.68 15.34 15.84
C GLU A 138 16.51 16.13 15.27
N VAL A 139 15.31 15.53 15.27
CA VAL A 139 14.08 16.20 14.82
C VAL A 139 13.69 17.31 15.79
N HIS A 140 13.58 17.02 17.09
CA HIS A 140 13.02 17.98 18.06
C HIS A 140 14.06 19.00 18.55
N LEU A 141 15.29 18.55 18.84
CA LEU A 141 16.34 19.40 19.43
C LEU A 141 17.29 19.96 18.37
N GLY A 142 17.56 19.20 17.30
CA GLY A 142 18.55 19.55 16.28
C GLY A 142 19.90 18.83 16.46
N SER A 143 20.85 19.13 15.58
CA SER A 143 22.18 18.51 15.62
C SER A 143 22.99 18.93 16.86
N GLY A 144 23.74 17.99 17.44
CA GLY A 144 24.68 18.27 18.54
C GLY A 144 24.08 18.30 19.97
N GLN A 145 22.77 18.09 20.15
CA GLN A 145 22.08 18.27 21.44
C GLN A 145 21.94 16.98 22.27
N ALA A 146 22.84 16.01 22.13
CA ALA A 146 22.69 14.69 22.75
C ALA A 146 22.62 14.71 24.28
N THR A 147 23.38 15.59 24.94
CA THR A 147 23.43 15.71 26.41
C THR A 147 22.24 16.48 26.99
N GLN A 148 21.43 17.16 26.16
CA GLN A 148 20.32 18.02 26.61
C GLN A 148 18.95 17.33 26.55
N TRP A 149 18.89 16.07 26.12
CA TRP A 149 17.62 15.34 25.97
C TRP A 149 16.78 15.35 27.24
N GLN A 150 17.38 14.99 28.38
CA GLN A 150 16.68 14.87 29.65
C GLN A 150 16.07 16.20 30.11
N SER A 151 16.75 17.32 29.85
CA SER A 151 16.28 18.66 30.23
C SER A 151 15.28 19.28 29.26
N MET A 152 15.21 18.82 28.01
CA MET A 152 14.42 19.47 26.95
C MET A 152 13.23 18.65 26.46
N ARG A 153 13.22 17.32 26.62
CA ARG A 153 12.15 16.45 26.08
C ARG A 153 10.74 16.87 26.54
N ASP A 154 10.61 17.41 27.73
CA ASP A 154 9.33 17.84 28.31
C ASP A 154 8.73 19.04 27.54
N GLN A 155 9.57 19.93 26.99
CA GLN A 155 9.14 21.07 26.16
C GLN A 155 8.54 20.65 24.81
N HIS A 156 8.80 19.41 24.41
CA HIS A 156 8.35 18.79 23.17
C HIS A 156 7.32 17.67 23.41
N ASP A 157 6.69 17.65 24.58
CA ASP A 157 5.67 16.66 24.96
C ASP A 157 6.19 15.20 25.00
N LEU A 158 7.52 15.01 25.07
CA LEU A 158 8.22 13.72 25.12
C LEU A 158 8.67 13.38 26.57
N ASN A 159 7.82 13.73 27.54
CA ASN A 159 8.06 13.53 28.96
C ASN A 159 8.44 12.08 29.26
N ASN A 160 9.48 11.89 30.07
CA ASN A 160 10.00 10.57 30.47
C ASN A 160 10.48 9.65 29.33
N ASN A 161 10.45 10.08 28.07
CA ASN A 161 10.83 9.24 26.94
C ASN A 161 12.33 8.84 27.02
N PRO A 162 12.65 7.52 27.03
CA PRO A 162 14.02 7.02 27.19
C PRO A 162 14.79 6.90 25.87
N SER A 163 14.19 7.25 24.72
CA SER A 163 14.66 6.82 23.41
C SER A 163 15.01 7.98 22.46
N PRO A 164 15.99 8.83 22.80
CA PRO A 164 16.39 9.96 21.95
C PRO A 164 16.90 9.53 20.56
N ASN A 165 17.41 8.29 20.46
CA ASN A 165 17.97 7.72 19.24
C ASN A 165 16.95 6.88 18.44
N ALA A 166 15.69 6.79 18.88
CA ALA A 166 14.65 6.10 18.12
C ALA A 166 14.49 6.75 16.73
N SER A 167 14.39 5.93 15.69
CA SER A 167 14.24 6.40 14.32
C SER A 167 12.89 7.07 14.10
N THR A 168 12.88 8.15 13.34
CA THR A 168 11.64 8.83 12.93
C THR A 168 11.12 8.36 11.57
N GLY A 169 11.82 7.44 10.90
CA GLY A 169 11.37 6.80 9.66
C GLY A 169 12.51 6.53 8.70
N PHE A 170 12.30 6.81 7.42
CA PHE A 170 13.24 6.50 6.33
C PHE A 170 13.25 7.59 5.25
N LYS A 171 14.40 7.81 4.61
CA LYS A 171 14.54 8.83 3.57
C LYS A 171 13.89 8.39 2.26
N LEU A 172 13.44 9.38 1.47
CA LEU A 172 12.77 9.21 0.18
C LEU A 172 13.56 9.81 -0.99
N ASP A 173 14.84 10.11 -0.80
CA ASP A 173 15.78 10.60 -1.82
C ASP A 173 16.49 9.45 -2.57
N LYS A 174 16.42 8.23 -2.03
CA LYS A 174 16.93 6.98 -2.60
C LYS A 174 15.90 5.86 -2.47
N GLY A 175 16.25 4.68 -2.97
CA GLY A 175 15.46 3.47 -2.88
C GLY A 175 14.36 3.39 -3.93
N ASN A 176 13.44 2.44 -3.69
CA ASN A 176 12.28 2.18 -4.53
C ASN A 176 11.52 3.46 -4.89
N ALA A 177 11.14 3.56 -6.16
CA ALA A 177 10.41 4.69 -6.70
C ALA A 177 9.06 4.88 -6.01
N TYR A 178 8.80 6.10 -5.51
CA TYR A 178 7.48 6.57 -5.13
C TYR A 178 6.96 7.53 -6.20
N ARG A 179 5.73 7.33 -6.66
CA ARG A 179 5.15 8.08 -7.79
C ARG A 179 3.76 8.59 -7.47
N LYS A 180 3.43 9.77 -7.97
CA LYS A 180 2.05 10.30 -7.92
C LYS A 180 1.12 9.48 -8.80
N LEU A 181 -0.19 9.62 -8.59
CA LEU A 181 -1.23 8.97 -9.39
C LEU A 181 -1.08 9.21 -10.91
N SER A 182 -0.64 10.40 -11.32
CA SER A 182 -0.45 10.79 -12.72
C SER A 182 0.92 10.41 -13.30
N GLU A 183 1.86 9.98 -12.48
CA GLU A 183 3.21 9.58 -12.90
C GLU A 183 3.26 8.06 -13.15
N SER A 184 4.34 7.58 -13.79
CA SER A 184 4.58 6.16 -14.04
C SER A 184 5.73 5.61 -13.20
N TRP A 185 5.61 4.35 -12.76
CA TRP A 185 6.71 3.61 -12.14
C TRP A 185 7.77 3.21 -13.19
N PRO A 186 9.05 3.07 -12.79
CA PRO A 186 10.09 2.52 -13.66
C PRO A 186 10.01 0.99 -13.75
N ILE A 187 10.64 0.40 -14.77
CA ILE A 187 10.86 -1.05 -14.87
C ILE A 187 12.06 -1.53 -14.04
N TYR A 188 12.85 -0.60 -13.52
CA TYR A 188 14.08 -0.88 -12.79
C TYR A 188 13.82 -0.89 -11.28
N GLN A 189 14.45 -1.81 -10.57
CA GLN A 189 14.47 -1.88 -9.11
C GLN A 189 15.91 -1.79 -8.60
N PRO A 190 16.24 -0.97 -7.58
CA PRO A 190 17.60 -0.92 -7.04
C PRO A 190 17.94 -2.26 -6.38
N ILE A 191 19.19 -2.72 -6.50
CA ILE A 191 19.69 -3.89 -5.77
C ILE A 191 19.88 -3.55 -4.29
N ASP A 192 20.41 -2.36 -4.00
CA ASP A 192 20.54 -1.80 -2.65
C ASP A 192 19.85 -0.41 -2.59
N GLY A 193 18.62 -0.38 -2.07
CA GLY A 193 17.80 0.81 -1.96
C GLY A 193 18.30 1.84 -0.95
N THR A 194 19.31 1.50 -0.14
CA THR A 194 19.98 2.49 0.73
C THR A 194 20.97 3.37 -0.05
N LYS A 195 21.35 2.94 -1.27
CA LYS A 195 22.36 3.62 -2.10
C LYS A 195 21.85 4.00 -3.48
N GLN A 196 21.16 3.07 -4.16
CA GLN A 196 20.59 3.26 -5.48
C GLN A 196 19.12 3.68 -5.41
N GLY A 197 18.58 4.08 -6.55
CA GLY A 197 17.23 4.59 -6.69
C GLY A 197 17.11 6.07 -6.33
N LYS A 198 15.91 6.61 -6.54
CA LYS A 198 15.59 8.03 -6.33
C LYS A 198 14.36 8.26 -5.47
N GLY A 199 13.79 7.21 -4.88
CA GLY A 199 12.62 7.35 -4.03
C GLY A 199 11.51 8.15 -4.71
N LYS A 200 11.09 9.25 -4.08
CA LYS A 200 10.05 10.15 -4.61
C LYS A 200 10.55 11.20 -5.60
N ASP A 201 11.86 11.34 -5.83
CA ASP A 201 12.45 12.32 -6.75
C ASP A 201 12.32 11.87 -8.21
N SER A 202 11.11 12.03 -8.76
CA SER A 202 10.80 11.68 -10.15
C SER A 202 11.62 12.51 -11.15
N SER A 203 11.91 13.77 -10.82
CA SER A 203 12.74 14.65 -11.66
C SER A 203 14.18 14.14 -11.74
N GLY A 204 14.85 13.93 -10.60
CA GLY A 204 16.23 13.43 -10.57
C GLY A 204 16.37 12.01 -11.12
N TRP A 205 15.30 11.21 -11.07
CA TRP A 205 15.23 9.93 -11.79
C TRP A 205 15.32 10.13 -13.30
N SER A 206 14.34 10.84 -13.88
CA SER A 206 14.22 11.00 -15.33
C SER A 206 15.38 11.76 -15.98
N SER A 207 15.99 12.71 -15.27
CA SER A 207 17.08 13.52 -15.82
C SER A 207 18.43 12.85 -15.81
N THR A 208 18.65 11.81 -14.98
CA THR A 208 20.01 11.31 -14.71
C THR A 208 20.03 9.82 -14.35
N GLU A 209 19.29 9.41 -13.32
CA GLU A 209 19.42 8.05 -12.79
C GLU A 209 18.83 6.98 -13.73
N GLU A 210 17.78 7.32 -14.48
CA GLU A 210 17.15 6.40 -15.43
C GLU A 210 18.12 5.91 -16.51
N ASN A 211 18.96 6.81 -17.04
CA ASN A 211 19.99 6.45 -18.01
C ASN A 211 21.07 5.54 -17.40
N THR A 212 21.39 5.75 -16.11
CA THR A 212 22.32 4.90 -15.37
C THR A 212 21.72 3.50 -15.16
N ALA A 213 20.44 3.42 -14.78
CA ALA A 213 19.73 2.16 -14.61
C ALA A 213 19.56 1.39 -15.93
N ALA A 214 19.19 2.08 -17.01
CA ALA A 214 19.08 1.46 -18.34
C ALA A 214 20.43 0.95 -18.86
N SER A 215 21.51 1.67 -18.55
CA SER A 215 22.87 1.26 -18.91
C SER A 215 23.34 0.06 -18.09
N ASP A 216 23.03 0.00 -16.79
CA ASP A 216 23.39 -1.12 -15.91
C ASP A 216 22.53 -2.37 -16.16
N ALA A 217 21.22 -2.20 -16.36
CA ALA A 217 20.24 -3.29 -16.43
C ALA A 217 19.42 -3.25 -17.74
N PRO A 218 20.06 -3.38 -18.92
CA PRO A 218 19.36 -3.28 -20.19
C PRO A 218 18.28 -4.36 -20.35
N SER A 219 17.18 -4.02 -21.01
CA SER A 219 16.21 -5.03 -21.48
C SER A 219 16.89 -5.97 -22.50
N VAL A 220 16.51 -7.24 -22.51
CA VAL A 220 17.06 -8.22 -23.47
C VAL A 220 16.70 -7.82 -24.90
N THR A 221 17.71 -7.61 -25.75
CA THR A 221 17.57 -7.54 -27.21
C THR A 221 17.96 -8.90 -27.81
N ALA A 222 17.07 -9.50 -28.61
CA ALA A 222 17.34 -10.76 -29.27
C ALA A 222 18.57 -10.62 -30.20
N GLY A 223 19.65 -11.35 -29.91
CA GLY A 223 20.81 -11.50 -30.80
C GLY A 223 22.13 -10.83 -30.38
N GLY A 224 22.23 -10.22 -29.20
CA GLY A 224 23.50 -9.65 -28.72
C GLY A 224 24.21 -10.54 -27.71
N THR A 225 25.45 -10.96 -27.99
CA THR A 225 26.43 -11.33 -26.96
C THR A 225 26.75 -10.09 -26.14
N SER A 226 25.96 -9.85 -25.09
CA SER A 226 26.22 -8.76 -24.14
C SER A 226 27.40 -9.14 -23.25
N ASP A 227 28.34 -8.22 -23.08
CA ASP A 227 29.42 -8.33 -22.11
C ASP A 227 28.81 -8.22 -20.70
N GLN A 228 28.51 -9.38 -20.10
CA GLN A 228 27.70 -9.53 -18.88
C GLN A 228 28.47 -9.15 -17.60
N SER A 229 29.78 -9.00 -17.67
CA SER A 229 30.66 -8.88 -16.49
C SER A 229 30.43 -7.62 -15.64
N ASN A 230 29.84 -6.56 -16.21
CA ASN A 230 29.63 -5.26 -15.55
C ASN A 230 28.17 -4.77 -15.62
N LYS A 231 27.20 -5.68 -15.71
CA LYS A 231 25.76 -5.37 -15.77
C LYS A 231 25.03 -5.91 -14.55
N PHE A 232 23.86 -5.36 -14.27
CA PHE A 232 23.01 -5.70 -13.12
C PHE A 232 23.77 -5.62 -11.79
N THR A 233 24.64 -4.62 -11.66
CA THR A 233 25.43 -4.39 -10.45
C THR A 233 24.73 -3.43 -9.48
N LYS A 234 23.81 -2.62 -10.00
CA LYS A 234 23.10 -1.56 -9.26
C LYS A 234 21.59 -1.73 -9.34
N TYR A 235 21.07 -2.20 -10.47
CA TYR A 235 19.66 -2.30 -10.75
C TYR A 235 19.29 -3.68 -11.32
N LEU A 236 18.06 -4.09 -11.04
CA LEU A 236 17.37 -5.19 -11.69
C LEU A 236 16.40 -4.62 -12.71
N ASN A 237 16.34 -5.20 -13.91
CA ASN A 237 15.26 -4.94 -14.86
C ASN A 237 14.15 -5.96 -14.61
N THR A 238 12.96 -5.47 -14.24
CA THR A 238 11.84 -6.30 -13.80
C THR A 238 10.63 -6.20 -14.73
N LYS A 239 10.78 -5.70 -15.96
CA LYS A 239 9.65 -5.52 -16.90
C LYS A 239 8.77 -6.77 -17.03
N GLN A 240 9.35 -7.93 -17.31
CA GLN A 240 8.60 -9.18 -17.48
C GLN A 240 7.92 -9.62 -16.17
N ALA A 241 8.56 -9.38 -15.02
CA ALA A 241 7.96 -9.65 -13.73
C ALA A 241 6.77 -8.71 -13.45
N LEU A 242 6.89 -7.43 -13.80
CA LEU A 242 5.81 -6.45 -13.72
C LEU A 242 4.63 -6.83 -14.63
N GLU A 243 4.88 -7.25 -15.87
CA GLU A 243 3.84 -7.76 -16.77
C GLU A 243 3.13 -8.98 -16.17
N SER A 244 3.88 -9.90 -15.56
CA SER A 244 3.32 -11.13 -14.98
C SER A 244 2.36 -10.88 -13.81
N ILE A 245 2.55 -9.79 -13.06
CA ILE A 245 1.65 -9.36 -11.98
C ILE A 245 0.56 -8.40 -12.46
N GLY A 246 0.48 -8.14 -13.77
CA GLY A 246 -0.58 -7.36 -14.39
C GLY A 246 -0.32 -5.87 -14.54
N ILE A 247 0.94 -5.40 -14.50
CA ILE A 247 1.28 -4.02 -14.88
C ILE A 247 1.08 -3.84 -16.38
N LEU A 248 0.35 -2.79 -16.76
CA LEU A 248 0.08 -2.43 -18.14
C LEU A 248 1.15 -1.49 -18.69
N PHE A 249 1.52 -1.69 -19.95
CA PHE A 249 2.57 -0.94 -20.62
C PHE A 249 2.06 -0.26 -21.89
N ASP A 250 2.67 0.88 -22.20
CA ASP A 250 2.71 1.45 -23.54
C ASP A 250 4.14 1.19 -24.06
N ASP A 251 4.30 0.08 -24.79
CA ASP A 251 5.58 -0.53 -25.18
C ASP A 251 6.49 -0.88 -23.98
N GLN A 252 7.51 -0.08 -23.68
CA GLN A 252 8.43 -0.31 -22.57
C GLN A 252 8.04 0.44 -21.29
N THR A 253 7.18 1.45 -21.42
CA THR A 253 6.85 2.35 -20.32
C THR A 253 5.58 1.88 -19.61
N PRO A 254 5.61 1.60 -18.30
CA PRO A 254 4.39 1.36 -17.54
C PRO A 254 3.42 2.53 -17.67
N ARG A 255 2.13 2.25 -17.82
CA ARG A 255 1.09 3.29 -17.69
C ARG A 255 1.11 3.89 -16.29
N ASN A 256 0.54 5.08 -16.15
CA ASN A 256 0.52 5.81 -14.89
C ASN A 256 -0.09 5.00 -13.73
N VAL A 257 0.26 5.38 -12.50
CA VAL A 257 -0.13 4.66 -11.28
C VAL A 257 -1.65 4.50 -11.20
N ILE A 258 -2.44 5.53 -11.52
CA ILE A 258 -3.91 5.44 -11.43
C ILE A 258 -4.51 4.38 -12.36
N THR A 259 -3.91 4.17 -13.55
CA THR A 259 -4.32 3.10 -14.45
C THR A 259 -4.00 1.72 -13.86
N GLN A 260 -2.81 1.57 -13.26
CA GLN A 260 -2.41 0.30 -12.63
C GLN A 260 -3.31 -0.04 -11.45
N LEU A 261 -3.62 0.94 -10.60
CA LEU A 261 -4.53 0.77 -9.46
C LEU A 261 -5.91 0.33 -9.92
N TYR A 262 -6.47 0.94 -10.97
CA TYR A 262 -7.77 0.53 -11.50
C TYR A 262 -7.75 -0.89 -12.04
N TYR A 263 -6.77 -1.22 -12.89
CA TYR A 263 -6.67 -2.55 -13.49
C TYR A 263 -6.44 -3.65 -12.43
N ALA A 264 -5.64 -3.36 -11.41
CA ALA A 264 -5.42 -4.24 -10.27
C ALA A 264 -6.67 -4.36 -9.37
N SER A 265 -7.42 -3.28 -9.16
CA SER A 265 -8.61 -3.26 -8.30
C SER A 265 -9.80 -4.08 -8.81
N THR A 266 -9.78 -4.50 -10.09
CA THR A 266 -10.85 -5.30 -10.71
C THR A 266 -10.40 -6.74 -10.97
N SER A 267 -10.02 -7.45 -9.90
CA SER A 267 -9.33 -8.75 -10.02
C SER A 267 -9.98 -9.94 -9.33
N LYS A 268 -10.92 -9.73 -8.41
CA LYS A 268 -11.64 -10.79 -7.69
C LYS A 268 -13.11 -10.44 -7.58
N LEU A 269 -13.99 -11.44 -7.67
CA LEU A 269 -15.44 -11.23 -7.65
C LEU A 269 -16.14 -12.20 -6.69
N ALA A 270 -17.13 -11.71 -5.94
CA ALA A 270 -18.03 -12.52 -5.12
C ALA A 270 -19.48 -12.10 -5.35
N VAL A 271 -20.43 -13.04 -5.24
CA VAL A 271 -21.84 -12.81 -5.59
C VAL A 271 -22.76 -13.32 -4.48
N THR A 272 -23.66 -12.44 -4.04
CA THR A 272 -24.76 -12.74 -3.12
C THR A 272 -26.11 -12.60 -3.85
N ASN A 273 -27.20 -12.90 -3.15
CA ASN A 273 -28.54 -12.71 -3.71
C ASN A 273 -28.81 -11.27 -4.18
N ASN A 274 -28.27 -10.26 -3.49
CA ASN A 274 -28.53 -8.85 -3.82
C ASN A 274 -27.34 -8.12 -4.43
N HIS A 275 -26.11 -8.51 -4.12
CA HIS A 275 -24.92 -7.75 -4.48
C HIS A 275 -23.89 -8.58 -5.24
N ILE A 276 -23.15 -7.91 -6.13
CA ILE A 276 -21.88 -8.38 -6.68
C ILE A 276 -20.79 -7.49 -6.08
N VAL A 277 -19.79 -8.08 -5.45
CA VAL A 277 -18.68 -7.34 -4.85
C VAL A 277 -17.39 -7.63 -5.62
N VAL A 278 -16.65 -6.57 -5.96
CA VAL A 278 -15.38 -6.67 -6.71
C VAL A 278 -14.26 -6.01 -5.92
N MET A 279 -13.18 -6.76 -5.73
CA MET A 279 -11.96 -6.30 -5.05
C MET A 279 -10.72 -6.55 -5.91
N GLY A 280 -9.60 -5.97 -5.48
CA GLY A 280 -8.33 -6.14 -6.18
C GLY A 280 -7.62 -7.46 -5.91
N ASN A 281 -6.34 -7.49 -6.28
CA ASN A 281 -5.47 -8.65 -6.12
C ASN A 281 -4.48 -8.45 -4.96
N SER A 282 -3.62 -9.44 -4.76
CA SER A 282 -2.63 -9.48 -3.68
C SER A 282 -1.27 -8.86 -4.05
N PHE A 283 -1.06 -8.44 -5.30
CA PHE A 283 0.22 -7.90 -5.78
C PHE A 283 0.31 -6.38 -5.62
N LEU A 284 -0.79 -5.66 -5.79
CA LEU A 284 -0.84 -4.19 -5.67
C LEU A 284 -1.89 -3.75 -4.65
N PRO A 285 -1.63 -2.68 -3.88
CA PRO A 285 -2.62 -2.13 -2.96
C PRO A 285 -3.89 -1.68 -3.71
N SER A 286 -5.04 -2.03 -3.14
CA SER A 286 -6.36 -1.56 -3.60
C SER A 286 -6.84 -0.45 -2.69
N MET A 287 -7.20 0.71 -3.26
CA MET A 287 -7.70 1.87 -2.52
C MET A 287 -9.24 1.93 -2.44
N TRP A 288 -9.91 1.09 -3.21
CA TRP A 288 -11.36 1.03 -3.29
C TRP A 288 -11.84 -0.37 -3.68
N TYR A 289 -13.14 -0.62 -3.51
CA TYR A 289 -13.84 -1.84 -3.92
C TYR A 289 -15.24 -1.49 -4.45
N TRP A 290 -15.84 -2.34 -5.28
CA TRP A 290 -17.21 -2.13 -5.79
C TRP A 290 -18.20 -2.97 -5.02
N VAL A 291 -19.35 -2.39 -4.71
CA VAL A 291 -20.58 -3.09 -4.33
C VAL A 291 -21.61 -2.72 -5.39
N VAL A 292 -21.96 -3.69 -6.23
CA VAL A 292 -22.91 -3.51 -7.32
C VAL A 292 -24.23 -4.15 -6.93
N GLU A 293 -25.29 -3.36 -6.90
CA GLU A 293 -26.65 -3.87 -6.75
C GLU A 293 -27.03 -4.70 -7.98
N ARG A 294 -27.46 -5.96 -7.78
CA ARG A 294 -27.89 -6.81 -8.90
C ARG A 294 -29.15 -6.27 -9.59
N SER A 295 -29.92 -5.44 -8.89
CA SER A 295 -31.08 -4.70 -9.40
C SER A 295 -30.71 -3.48 -10.24
N ALA A 296 -29.43 -3.09 -10.32
CA ALA A 296 -28.99 -1.94 -11.09
C ALA A 296 -29.50 -2.01 -12.55
N GLN A 297 -29.92 -0.85 -13.06
CA GLN A 297 -30.43 -0.72 -14.42
C GLN A 297 -29.34 -1.04 -15.45
N GLU A 298 -29.77 -1.52 -16.61
CA GLU A 298 -28.88 -1.71 -17.75
C GLU A 298 -28.22 -0.37 -18.12
N ASN A 299 -26.91 -0.39 -18.37
CA ASN A 299 -26.05 0.80 -18.61
C ASN A 299 -25.80 1.72 -17.39
N ALA A 300 -26.21 1.35 -16.18
CA ALA A 300 -25.81 2.10 -14.98
C ALA A 300 -24.29 2.07 -14.77
N SER A 301 -23.73 3.20 -14.32
CA SER A 301 -22.31 3.31 -13.96
C SER A 301 -22.14 3.04 -12.46
N ASN A 302 -21.66 1.85 -12.11
CA ASN A 302 -21.53 1.44 -10.72
C ASN A 302 -20.22 1.98 -10.13
N LYS A 303 -20.32 2.79 -9.08
CA LYS A 303 -19.20 3.49 -8.45
C LYS A 303 -18.61 2.66 -7.30
N PRO A 304 -17.28 2.70 -7.09
CA PRO A 304 -16.65 2.02 -5.96
C PRO A 304 -16.68 2.86 -4.69
N THR A 305 -16.46 2.19 -3.57
CA THR A 305 -16.29 2.75 -2.22
C THR A 305 -14.81 2.77 -1.85
N TRP A 306 -14.32 3.91 -1.33
CA TRP A 306 -12.95 4.05 -0.86
C TRP A 306 -12.73 3.32 0.47
N PHE A 307 -11.60 2.61 0.60
CA PHE A 307 -11.20 2.01 1.89
C PHE A 307 -10.96 3.05 2.97
N ALA A 308 -10.46 4.23 2.59
CA ALA A 308 -10.31 5.40 3.47
C ALA A 308 -11.63 5.84 4.17
N ASN A 309 -12.79 5.43 3.65
CA ASN A 309 -14.11 5.70 4.23
C ASN A 309 -14.74 4.46 4.91
N THR A 310 -14.05 3.32 4.89
CA THR A 310 -14.56 2.04 5.40
C THR A 310 -13.91 1.74 6.74
N ASN A 311 -14.57 2.14 7.82
CA ASN A 311 -14.09 1.87 9.17
C ASN A 311 -14.20 0.39 9.48
N LEU A 312 -13.06 -0.27 9.63
CA LEU A 312 -12.99 -1.64 10.13
C LEU A 312 -12.89 -1.63 11.66
N ASP A 313 -13.43 -2.68 12.26
CA ASP A 313 -13.05 -3.08 13.62
C ASP A 313 -11.71 -3.82 13.54
N TRP A 314 -10.70 -3.30 14.24
CA TRP A 314 -9.34 -3.85 14.27
C TRP A 314 -9.14 -4.85 15.42
N GLY A 315 -10.19 -5.13 16.20
CA GLY A 315 -10.16 -5.92 17.44
C GLY A 315 -10.39 -5.04 18.66
N GLU A 316 -9.55 -4.02 18.84
CA GLU A 316 -9.66 -3.01 19.90
C GLU A 316 -9.45 -1.59 19.32
N ASP A 317 -10.07 -0.58 19.92
CA ASP A 317 -9.94 0.82 19.48
C ASP A 317 -8.49 1.30 19.42
N LYS A 318 -7.63 0.80 20.34
CA LYS A 318 -6.22 1.18 20.35
C LYS A 318 -5.46 0.65 19.13
N GLN A 319 -5.80 -0.54 18.63
CA GLN A 319 -5.22 -1.08 17.40
C GLN A 319 -5.56 -0.20 16.19
N LYS A 320 -6.80 0.32 16.15
CA LYS A 320 -7.19 1.32 15.13
C LYS A 320 -6.39 2.62 15.28
N GLN A 321 -6.23 3.12 16.51
CA GLN A 321 -5.44 4.33 16.77
C GLN A 321 -3.97 4.18 16.36
N PHE A 322 -3.33 3.02 16.61
CA PHE A 322 -1.97 2.74 16.14
C PHE A 322 -1.83 2.91 14.64
N VAL A 323 -2.79 2.39 13.88
CA VAL A 323 -2.83 2.54 12.43
C VAL A 323 -3.02 4.01 12.05
N GLU A 324 -4.02 4.68 12.61
CA GLU A 324 -4.43 6.04 12.21
C GLU A 324 -3.41 7.11 12.61
N ASN A 325 -2.81 7.01 13.79
CA ASN A 325 -1.81 7.96 14.29
C ASN A 325 -0.57 7.99 13.41
N GLN A 326 -0.23 6.89 12.74
CA GLN A 326 0.92 6.81 11.84
C GLN A 326 0.56 7.19 10.38
N LEU A 327 -0.72 7.28 9.99
CA LEU A 327 -1.14 7.67 8.63
C LEU A 327 -0.72 9.11 8.26
N GLY A 328 -0.44 9.95 9.26
CA GLY A 328 0.11 11.29 9.05
C GLY A 328 -0.08 12.25 10.22
N TYR A 329 0.48 13.45 10.08
CA TYR A 329 0.40 14.48 11.11
C TYR A 329 -0.97 15.17 11.09
N LYS A 330 -1.68 15.15 12.21
CA LYS A 330 -2.98 15.81 12.38
C LYS A 330 -2.80 17.12 13.14
N GLU A 331 -2.97 18.23 12.44
CA GLU A 331 -2.81 19.57 13.00
C GLU A 331 -3.64 20.61 12.26
N THR A 332 -4.21 21.57 13.00
CA THR A 332 -5.11 22.58 12.42
C THR A 332 -4.37 23.83 11.93
N THR A 333 -3.11 24.04 12.36
CA THR A 333 -2.36 25.27 12.08
C THR A 333 -1.53 25.25 10.78
N SER A 334 -1.42 24.11 10.08
CA SER A 334 -0.68 24.04 8.80
C SER A 334 -1.62 24.11 7.60
N THR A 335 -1.44 25.13 6.75
CA THR A 335 -2.37 25.48 5.66
C THR A 335 -2.36 24.50 4.48
N ASN A 336 -1.34 23.64 4.31
CA ASN A 336 -1.23 22.71 3.18
C ASN A 336 -0.70 21.31 3.58
N SER A 337 -0.75 20.97 4.87
CA SER A 337 -0.42 19.63 5.35
C SER A 337 -1.67 18.76 5.29
N HIS A 338 -1.87 18.10 4.15
CA HIS A 338 -3.03 17.24 3.90
C HIS A 338 -2.57 15.80 3.68
N ASN A 339 -2.97 14.95 4.60
CA ASN A 339 -2.75 13.50 4.65
C ASN A 339 -4.03 12.82 5.16
N PHE A 340 -4.11 11.49 5.05
CA PHE A 340 -5.30 10.72 5.45
C PHE A 340 -5.74 11.02 6.90
N HIS A 341 -4.80 11.01 7.86
CA HIS A 341 -5.10 11.28 9.26
C HIS A 341 -5.65 12.71 9.49
N SER A 342 -4.99 13.72 8.92
CA SER A 342 -5.42 15.13 9.03
C SER A 342 -6.80 15.41 8.45
N LYS A 343 -7.23 14.58 7.48
CA LYS A 343 -8.54 14.66 6.83
C LYS A 343 -9.56 13.67 7.43
N SER A 344 -9.22 13.04 8.56
CA SER A 344 -10.06 12.10 9.30
C SER A 344 -10.52 10.91 8.46
N PHE A 345 -9.65 10.44 7.57
CA PHE A 345 -9.79 9.15 6.89
C PHE A 345 -9.11 8.04 7.70
N THR A 346 -9.58 6.81 7.52
CA THR A 346 -8.95 5.60 8.09
C THR A 346 -7.96 4.97 7.09
N GLN A 347 -7.51 3.74 7.36
CA GLN A 347 -6.58 3.00 6.50
C GLN A 347 -6.99 3.03 5.02
N PRO A 348 -6.14 3.56 4.12
CA PRO A 348 -6.57 3.89 2.76
C PRO A 348 -6.42 2.74 1.75
N ALA A 349 -5.64 1.70 2.04
CA ALA A 349 -5.36 0.63 1.07
C ALA A 349 -5.05 -0.73 1.69
N TYR A 350 -5.38 -1.79 0.96
CA TYR A 350 -5.11 -3.17 1.37
C TYR A 350 -4.56 -4.01 0.21
N LEU A 351 -3.68 -4.96 0.52
CA LEU A 351 -3.26 -6.04 -0.36
C LEU A 351 -4.24 -7.20 -0.14
N ILE A 352 -5.25 -7.30 -1.02
CA ILE A 352 -6.40 -8.19 -0.83
C ILE A 352 -5.97 -9.62 -1.16
N SER A 353 -6.18 -10.55 -0.23
CA SER A 353 -5.92 -11.99 -0.44
C SER A 353 -6.99 -12.60 -1.34
N GLY A 354 -8.25 -12.24 -1.09
CA GLY A 354 -9.40 -12.74 -1.85
C GLY A 354 -10.72 -12.27 -1.24
N ILE A 355 -11.79 -12.61 -1.93
CA ILE A 355 -13.17 -12.36 -1.51
C ILE A 355 -14.02 -13.55 -1.91
N ASP A 356 -14.95 -13.95 -1.05
CA ASP A 356 -15.88 -15.04 -1.31
C ASP A 356 -17.23 -14.76 -0.61
N SER A 357 -18.23 -15.60 -0.86
CA SER A 357 -19.57 -15.49 -0.30
C SER A 357 -20.09 -16.81 0.27
N VAL A 358 -20.63 -16.77 1.49
CA VAL A 358 -21.31 -17.90 2.13
C VAL A 358 -22.59 -17.39 2.78
N ASN A 359 -23.73 -18.00 2.47
CA ASN A 359 -25.03 -17.67 3.06
C ASN A 359 -25.35 -16.15 3.00
N ASP A 360 -25.20 -15.55 1.82
CA ASP A 360 -25.36 -14.10 1.57
C ASP A 360 -24.42 -13.17 2.36
N GLN A 361 -23.42 -13.71 3.06
CA GLN A 361 -22.37 -12.92 3.69
C GLN A 361 -21.13 -12.89 2.79
N ILE A 362 -20.50 -11.72 2.69
CA ILE A 362 -19.21 -11.55 2.03
C ILE A 362 -18.09 -11.73 3.04
N ILE A 363 -17.11 -12.56 2.71
CA ILE A 363 -15.90 -12.77 3.49
C ILE A 363 -14.73 -12.22 2.67
N PHE A 364 -13.92 -11.35 3.28
CA PHE A 364 -12.69 -10.86 2.68
C PHE A 364 -11.53 -10.95 3.67
N SER A 365 -10.32 -11.03 3.15
CA SER A 365 -9.09 -10.94 3.94
C SER A 365 -7.99 -10.28 3.13
N GLY A 366 -6.96 -9.81 3.81
CA GLY A 366 -5.82 -9.17 3.18
C GLY A 366 -4.89 -8.55 4.22
N PHE A 367 -3.73 -8.11 3.76
CA PHE A 367 -2.84 -7.32 4.58
C PHE A 367 -3.17 -5.83 4.44
N LYS A 368 -3.10 -5.10 5.56
CA LYS A 368 -2.99 -3.63 5.53
C LYS A 368 -1.76 -3.27 4.69
N ALA A 369 -1.92 -2.47 3.63
CA ALA A 369 -0.77 -1.90 2.94
C ALA A 369 -0.18 -0.77 3.80
N GLY A 370 1.15 -0.76 3.97
CA GLY A 370 1.80 0.26 4.79
C GLY A 370 1.47 1.67 4.30
N SER A 371 1.07 2.57 5.20
CA SER A 371 0.76 3.96 4.82
C SER A 371 1.12 4.87 5.97
N VAL A 372 1.89 5.92 5.64
CA VAL A 372 2.42 6.87 6.61
C VAL A 372 2.45 8.29 6.05
N GLY A 373 2.67 9.25 6.93
CA GLY A 373 2.98 10.63 6.54
C GLY A 373 4.40 10.76 5.97
N TYR A 374 4.63 11.71 5.08
CA TYR A 374 5.97 12.11 4.64
C TYR A 374 6.08 13.62 4.49
N ASP A 375 7.28 14.16 4.74
CA ASP A 375 7.55 15.58 4.65
C ASP A 375 7.88 16.00 3.20
N SER A 376 7.01 16.82 2.62
CA SER A 376 7.15 17.39 1.28
C SER A 376 7.61 18.85 1.29
N SER A 377 8.04 19.36 2.44
CA SER A 377 8.51 20.74 2.59
C SER A 377 9.68 21.03 1.66
N SER A 378 9.65 22.17 0.98
CA SER A 378 10.72 22.59 0.07
C SER A 378 11.89 23.26 0.81
N SER A 379 11.66 23.83 1.99
CA SER A 379 12.63 24.51 2.86
C SER A 379 13.19 23.62 3.99
N SER A 380 14.03 24.18 4.87
CA SER A 380 14.83 23.52 5.91
C SER A 380 14.02 22.92 7.09
N SER A 381 13.04 22.06 6.79
CA SER A 381 12.52 21.11 7.77
C SER A 381 13.58 20.06 8.11
N SER A 382 13.67 19.67 9.39
CA SER A 382 14.63 18.64 9.82
C SER A 382 14.33 17.26 9.20
N THR A 383 13.06 17.03 8.87
CA THR A 383 12.53 15.79 8.28
C THR A 383 12.28 15.88 6.78
N LYS A 384 12.78 16.93 6.10
CA LYS A 384 12.58 17.11 4.66
C LYS A 384 12.94 15.83 3.87
N ASP A 385 12.08 15.48 2.92
CA ASP A 385 12.24 14.32 2.04
C ASP A 385 12.32 12.98 2.80
N GLN A 386 11.67 12.89 3.95
CA GLN A 386 11.61 11.70 4.80
C GLN A 386 10.16 11.23 5.03
N ALA A 387 9.96 9.92 5.03
CA ALA A 387 8.76 9.28 5.56
C ALA A 387 8.81 9.26 7.10
N LEU A 388 7.66 9.41 7.74
CA LEU A 388 7.51 9.48 9.20
C LEU A 388 6.86 8.20 9.71
N ALA A 389 7.69 7.22 10.06
CA ALA A 389 7.28 5.87 10.42
C ALA A 389 8.12 5.35 11.59
N TRP A 390 7.57 4.46 12.41
CA TRP A 390 8.27 3.89 13.56
C TRP A 390 7.70 2.51 13.93
N SER A 391 8.50 1.74 14.68
CA SER A 391 8.07 0.47 15.28
C SER A 391 7.07 0.71 16.40
N THR A 392 6.02 -0.12 16.44
CA THR A 392 4.93 -0.08 17.42
C THR A 392 4.86 -1.35 18.26
N THR A 393 5.94 -2.13 18.26
CA THR A 393 6.05 -3.38 19.00
C THR A 393 5.98 -3.14 20.50
N THR A 394 5.09 -3.89 21.15
CA THR A 394 4.77 -3.87 22.58
C THR A 394 6.01 -3.98 23.46
N SER A 395 6.10 -3.18 24.53
CA SER A 395 7.24 -3.16 25.46
C SER A 395 7.41 -4.47 26.25
N LEU A 396 8.64 -4.73 26.69
CA LEU A 396 9.01 -5.98 27.40
C LEU A 396 8.33 -6.11 28.77
N ASP A 397 8.02 -5.00 29.43
CA ASP A 397 7.32 -4.98 30.71
C ASP A 397 5.81 -5.18 30.60
N SER A 398 5.24 -5.10 29.38
CA SER A 398 3.79 -5.20 29.15
C SER A 398 3.18 -6.42 29.81
N LYS A 399 1.99 -6.28 30.39
CA LYS A 399 1.25 -7.44 30.90
C LYS A 399 1.06 -8.45 29.77
N THR A 400 1.21 -9.73 30.13
CA THR A 400 0.99 -10.87 29.24
C THR A 400 -0.50 -11.05 28.96
N GLY A 401 -0.84 -11.75 27.89
CA GLY A 401 -2.21 -11.95 27.42
C GLY A 401 -2.57 -10.99 26.29
N TYR A 402 -3.17 -11.56 25.23
CA TYR A 402 -3.36 -10.90 23.94
C TYR A 402 -3.90 -9.48 24.03
N ARG A 403 -4.97 -9.25 24.81
CA ARG A 403 -5.60 -7.94 24.94
C ARG A 403 -4.64 -6.89 25.52
N ASP A 404 -3.91 -7.22 26.58
CA ASP A 404 -2.93 -6.30 27.18
C ASP A 404 -1.76 -6.03 26.22
N LEU A 405 -1.33 -7.03 25.45
CA LEU A 405 -0.27 -6.88 24.46
C LEU A 405 -0.65 -5.91 23.34
N VAL A 406 -1.85 -6.07 22.74
CA VAL A 406 -2.31 -5.23 21.62
C VAL A 406 -2.86 -3.87 22.04
N THR A 407 -3.08 -3.66 23.34
CA THR A 407 -3.54 -2.38 23.91
C THR A 407 -2.46 -1.67 24.74
N ASN A 408 -1.19 -2.08 24.63
CA ASN A 408 -0.08 -1.35 25.23
C ASN A 408 0.11 0.03 24.55
N ASP A 409 0.56 1.06 25.28
CA ASP A 409 0.73 2.42 24.74
C ASP A 409 2.08 2.64 24.02
N THR A 410 2.94 1.62 23.98
CA THR A 410 4.29 1.69 23.40
C THR A 410 4.23 2.05 21.93
N GLY A 411 4.70 3.25 21.60
CA GLY A 411 4.78 3.72 20.21
C GLY A 411 3.45 4.26 19.67
N LEU A 412 2.44 4.51 20.50
CA LEU A 412 1.11 4.90 20.04
C LEU A 412 1.09 6.21 19.23
N ASN A 413 1.87 7.21 19.65
CA ASN A 413 1.87 8.54 19.02
C ASN A 413 3.21 8.92 18.38
N GLY A 414 4.25 8.09 18.53
CA GLY A 414 5.58 8.40 18.01
C GLY A 414 6.65 7.37 18.37
N PRO A 415 7.89 7.55 17.89
CA PRO A 415 8.98 6.58 18.07
C PRO A 415 9.36 6.32 19.53
N ILE A 416 9.69 5.07 19.84
CA ILE A 416 10.14 4.64 21.18
C ILE A 416 11.11 3.44 21.14
N ASN A 417 10.95 2.52 20.19
CA ASN A 417 11.84 1.36 20.04
C ASN A 417 13.18 1.77 19.39
N GLY A 418 14.20 0.94 19.58
CA GLY A 418 15.59 1.28 19.30
C GLY A 418 16.51 0.09 19.54
N SER A 419 17.54 0.26 20.37
CA SER A 419 18.43 -0.83 20.81
C SER A 419 18.79 -0.62 22.27
N PHE A 420 18.55 -1.65 23.09
CA PHE A 420 18.65 -1.62 24.54
C PHE A 420 19.42 -2.84 25.04
N SER A 421 20.50 -2.63 25.78
CA SER A 421 21.21 -3.70 26.47
C SER A 421 20.48 -4.06 27.77
N ILE A 422 20.24 -5.34 28.00
CA ILE A 422 19.51 -5.87 29.15
C ILE A 422 20.34 -7.01 29.73
N GLN A 423 20.98 -6.77 30.87
CA GLN A 423 21.94 -7.70 31.47
C GLN A 423 23.03 -8.12 30.46
N ASP A 424 23.10 -9.40 30.10
CA ASP A 424 24.03 -10.01 29.15
C ASP A 424 23.46 -10.18 27.74
N THR A 425 22.21 -9.75 27.51
CA THR A 425 21.53 -9.77 26.22
C THR A 425 21.14 -8.37 25.75
N PHE A 426 20.39 -8.28 24.65
CA PHE A 426 19.85 -7.04 24.12
C PHE A 426 18.42 -7.24 23.63
N SER A 427 17.70 -6.14 23.45
CA SER A 427 16.44 -6.09 22.74
C SER A 427 16.36 -4.82 21.91
N PHE A 428 15.64 -4.88 20.80
CA PHE A 428 15.30 -3.68 20.03
C PHE A 428 14.02 -3.00 20.55
N VAL A 429 13.26 -3.67 21.39
CA VAL A 429 12.03 -3.18 21.99
C VAL A 429 12.33 -2.46 23.30
N VAL A 430 11.61 -1.37 23.57
CA VAL A 430 11.77 -0.61 24.81
C VAL A 430 11.46 -1.49 26.03
N PRO A 431 12.32 -1.52 27.06
CA PRO A 431 12.08 -2.38 28.23
C PRO A 431 10.91 -1.95 29.11
N TYR A 432 10.53 -0.68 29.06
CA TYR A 432 9.58 -0.07 30.00
C TYR A 432 8.51 0.76 29.29
N SER A 433 7.29 0.72 29.83
CA SER A 433 6.13 1.53 29.43
C SER A 433 5.40 2.09 30.67
N GLY A 434 4.46 3.01 30.47
CA GLY A 434 3.75 3.65 31.57
C GLY A 434 4.69 4.46 32.47
N ASN A 435 4.71 4.17 33.77
CA ASN A 435 5.52 4.91 34.75
C ASN A 435 6.85 4.22 35.06
N HIS A 436 7.11 3.05 34.49
CA HIS A 436 8.21 2.17 34.89
C HIS A 436 9.58 2.65 34.40
N THR A 437 10.59 2.38 35.21
CA THR A 437 12.01 2.55 34.91
C THR A 437 12.82 1.51 35.69
N ASN A 438 14.10 1.38 35.37
CA ASN A 438 15.00 0.50 36.12
C ASN A 438 15.16 0.89 37.60
N ASN A 439 14.90 2.17 37.95
CA ASN A 439 15.05 2.69 39.31
C ASN A 439 13.72 2.78 40.07
N GLY A 440 12.62 2.23 39.53
CA GLY A 440 11.27 2.36 40.08
C GLY A 440 10.36 3.14 39.13
N THR A 441 9.75 4.23 39.60
CA THR A 441 8.79 5.02 38.80
C THR A 441 9.22 6.48 38.62
N THR A 442 9.19 7.02 37.40
CA THR A 442 9.64 8.40 37.12
C THR A 442 8.60 9.34 36.51
N GLY A 443 7.35 8.88 36.36
CA GLY A 443 6.29 9.58 35.63
C GLY A 443 5.97 8.89 34.31
N THR A 444 4.82 9.23 33.71
CA THR A 444 4.31 8.53 32.52
C THR A 444 5.15 8.84 31.27
N ILE A 445 5.69 7.81 30.64
CA ILE A 445 6.40 7.87 29.36
C ILE A 445 5.44 8.37 28.27
N LYS A 446 5.80 9.45 27.59
CA LYS A 446 5.07 10.00 26.45
C LYS A 446 5.81 9.77 25.14
N THR A 447 5.03 9.56 24.07
CA THR A 447 5.47 9.56 22.68
C THR A 447 4.82 10.71 21.94
N ALA A 448 5.51 11.31 20.97
CA ALA A 448 4.97 12.40 20.15
C ALA A 448 5.36 12.21 18.69
N TYR A 449 4.50 12.69 17.79
CA TYR A 449 4.70 12.58 16.35
C TYR A 449 5.96 13.37 15.95
N PRO A 450 6.83 12.84 15.05
CA PRO A 450 8.15 13.43 14.77
C PRO A 450 8.08 14.69 13.89
N VAL A 451 7.45 15.74 14.40
CA VAL A 451 7.37 17.08 13.82
C VAL A 451 7.74 18.07 14.92
N LYS A 452 8.81 18.85 14.69
CA LYS A 452 9.25 19.85 15.67
C LYS A 452 8.16 20.92 15.85
N LYS A 453 7.82 21.22 17.11
CA LYS A 453 6.78 22.20 17.48
C LYS A 453 6.95 23.57 16.82
N ASP A 454 8.19 24.03 16.70
CA ASP A 454 8.53 25.32 16.07
C ASP A 454 8.29 25.34 14.54
N GLN A 455 8.21 24.16 13.92
CA GLN A 455 7.98 23.97 12.48
C GLN A 455 6.53 23.57 12.16
N LYS A 456 5.66 23.53 13.18
CA LYS A 456 4.28 23.02 13.09
C LYS A 456 3.42 23.73 12.03
N SER A 457 3.58 25.03 11.82
CA SER A 457 2.81 25.81 10.84
C SER A 457 3.40 25.77 9.43
N THR A 458 4.69 25.46 9.29
CA THR A 458 5.43 25.54 8.02
C THR A 458 5.68 24.18 7.38
N VAL A 459 5.59 23.10 8.16
CA VAL A 459 5.75 21.73 7.68
C VAL A 459 4.59 21.28 6.79
N LYS A 460 4.89 20.47 5.77
CA LYS A 460 3.93 19.84 4.87
C LYS A 460 4.02 18.33 4.97
N ILE A 461 3.16 17.71 5.78
CA ILE A 461 3.08 16.26 5.89
C ILE A 461 1.95 15.74 4.99
N ASN A 462 2.32 15.08 3.88
CA ASN A 462 1.41 14.42 2.95
C ASN A 462 1.42 12.90 3.14
N SER A 463 0.59 12.15 2.42
CA SER A 463 0.48 10.69 2.58
C SER A 463 1.26 9.92 1.52
N LEU A 464 1.79 8.77 1.93
CA LEU A 464 2.29 7.75 1.01
C LEU A 464 1.65 6.38 1.28
N ILE A 465 1.69 5.49 0.29
CA ILE A 465 1.30 4.08 0.40
C ILE A 465 2.44 3.21 -0.11
N ASN A 466 2.82 2.22 0.70
CA ASN A 466 3.84 1.23 0.42
C ASN A 466 3.25 0.05 -0.38
N ALA A 467 4.12 -0.67 -1.09
CA ALA A 467 3.73 -1.85 -1.87
C ALA A 467 3.66 -3.13 -1.02
N THR A 468 3.99 -3.06 0.27
CA THR A 468 4.05 -4.20 1.19
C THR A 468 3.29 -3.90 2.50
N PRO A 469 3.09 -4.89 3.38
CA PRO A 469 2.52 -4.67 4.71
C PRO A 469 3.40 -3.88 5.67
N LEU A 470 4.66 -3.60 5.33
CA LEU A 470 5.60 -2.89 6.18
C LEU A 470 5.32 -1.38 6.16
N ASN A 471 5.14 -0.77 7.33
CA ASN A 471 5.05 0.69 7.46
C ASN A 471 6.42 1.37 7.40
N SER A 472 7.44 0.80 8.07
CA SER A 472 8.79 1.36 8.16
C SER A 472 9.80 0.49 7.42
N TYR A 473 10.55 1.11 6.51
CA TYR A 473 11.63 0.48 5.74
C TYR A 473 13.03 0.97 6.14
N GLY A 474 13.13 1.75 7.23
CA GLY A 474 14.41 2.25 7.70
C GLY A 474 15.35 1.08 8.00
N ASP A 475 16.55 1.12 7.44
CA ASP A 475 17.55 0.06 7.58
C ASP A 475 18.13 0.02 9.01
N GLU A 476 17.43 -0.67 9.91
CA GLU A 476 17.79 -0.85 11.31
C GLU A 476 17.25 -2.17 11.89
N GLY A 477 17.86 -2.64 12.99
CA GLY A 477 17.57 -3.95 13.58
C GLY A 477 16.11 -4.19 13.98
N ILE A 478 15.43 -3.18 14.55
CA ILE A 478 14.01 -3.31 14.93
C ILE A 478 13.12 -3.60 13.73
N GLY A 479 13.42 -3.03 12.56
CA GLY A 479 12.64 -3.26 11.35
C GLY A 479 12.67 -4.72 10.89
N VAL A 480 13.83 -5.39 11.04
CA VAL A 480 13.99 -6.82 10.75
C VAL A 480 13.20 -7.67 11.76
N PHE A 481 13.30 -7.35 13.05
CA PHE A 481 12.63 -8.13 14.10
C PHE A 481 11.10 -7.99 14.05
N ASP A 482 10.60 -6.79 13.74
CA ASP A 482 9.17 -6.54 13.52
C ASP A 482 8.65 -7.31 12.29
N ALA A 483 9.42 -7.35 11.21
CA ALA A 483 9.02 -8.03 9.97
C ALA A 483 9.05 -9.57 10.10
N LEU A 484 9.90 -10.12 10.97
CA LEU A 484 10.10 -11.57 11.12
C LEU A 484 9.47 -12.17 12.39
N GLY A 485 8.87 -11.36 13.26
CA GLY A 485 8.27 -11.83 14.52
C GLY A 485 9.31 -12.35 15.51
N LEU A 486 10.41 -11.61 15.69
CA LEU A 486 11.55 -12.02 16.54
C LEU A 486 11.65 -11.25 17.86
N ASN A 487 10.68 -10.39 18.17
CA ASN A 487 10.61 -9.69 19.45
C ASN A 487 9.83 -10.53 20.47
N TYR A 488 10.50 -11.01 21.52
CA TYR A 488 9.89 -11.80 22.60
C TYR A 488 10.15 -11.15 23.96
N ASN A 489 9.23 -11.34 24.90
CA ASN A 489 9.43 -10.89 26.28
C ASN A 489 10.45 -11.77 27.06
N PHE A 490 10.94 -11.25 28.20
CA PHE A 490 11.85 -11.97 29.11
C PHE A 490 11.17 -12.50 30.37
N LYS A 491 9.85 -12.65 30.35
CA LYS A 491 9.08 -13.20 31.48
C LYS A 491 9.18 -14.72 31.49
N SER A 492 8.73 -15.34 32.59
CA SER A 492 8.76 -16.81 32.74
C SER A 492 7.99 -17.53 31.64
N ASN A 493 6.89 -16.93 31.18
CA ASN A 493 6.14 -17.38 30.01
C ASN A 493 6.44 -16.41 28.87
N GLN A 494 7.25 -16.86 27.92
CA GLN A 494 7.58 -16.09 26.73
C GLN A 494 6.34 -15.95 25.85
N GLU A 495 6.04 -14.72 25.45
CA GLU A 495 5.03 -14.33 24.47
C GLU A 495 5.63 -13.38 23.46
#